data_AF-A0AAV6IZH3-F1
#
_entry.id   AF-A0AAV6IZH3-F1
#
_cell.length_a   1.000
_cell.length_b   1.000
_cell.length_c   1.000
_cell.angle_alpha   90.00
_cell.angle_beta   90.00
_cell.angle_gamma   90.00
#
_symmetry.space_group_name_H-M   'P 1'
#
loop_
_entity.id
_entity.type
_entity.pdbx_description
1 polymer ?
#
loop_
_entity_poly.entity_id
_entity_poly.type
_entity_poly.pdbx_seq_one_letter_code
_entity_poly.pdbx_strand_id
1 'polypeptide(L)' 'MVMSSGASLVALYKQNDKPSYAIEFIQQKLGGPTVSEYEKLQTAMSDLQIRYDELQVHTKKSAGSSRN' A
#
# COMPACT_ATOMS: atom_id res chain seq x y z
N MET A 1 -12.43 32.95 22.06
CA MET A 1 -12.90 31.57 22.28
C MET A 1 -11.99 30.64 21.48
N VAL A 2 -10.95 30.11 22.13
CA VAL A 2 -9.96 29.24 21.47
C VAL A 2 -10.55 27.83 21.46
N MET A 3 -11.03 27.38 20.30
CA MET A 3 -11.48 26.00 20.15
C MET A 3 -10.26 25.09 20.16
N SER A 4 -10.14 24.32 21.23
CA SER A 4 -9.12 23.31 21.47
C SER A 4 -9.04 22.33 20.30
N SER A 5 -7.92 22.35 19.59
CA SER A 5 -7.58 21.50 18.44
C SER A 5 -7.46 20.01 18.77
N GLY A 6 -7.47 19.64 20.05
CA GLY A 6 -7.34 18.24 20.50
C GLY A 6 -8.65 17.43 20.50
N ALA A 7 -9.80 18.09 20.60
CA ALA A 7 -11.09 17.40 20.73
C ALA A 7 -11.65 16.90 19.37
N SER A 8 -11.23 17.51 18.26
CA SER A 8 -11.75 17.15 16.93
C SER A 8 -11.24 15.80 16.45
N LEU A 9 -9.95 15.46 16.69
CA LEU A 9 -9.40 14.17 16.30
C LEU A 9 -10.06 13.01 17.07
N VAL A 10 -10.31 13.19 18.36
CA VAL A 10 -10.96 12.17 19.20
C VAL A 10 -12.42 11.98 18.80
N ALA A 11 -13.12 13.03 18.39
CA ALA A 11 -14.49 12.96 17.89
C ALA A 11 -14.60 12.23 16.54
N LEU A 12 -13.63 12.41 15.63
CA LEU A 12 -13.57 11.71 14.34
C LEU A 12 -13.38 10.19 14.50
N TYR A 13 -12.61 9.74 15.50
CA TYR A 13 -12.45 8.31 15.79
C TYR A 13 -13.71 7.66 16.39
N LYS A 14 -14.54 8.43 17.09
CA LYS A 14 -15.72 7.93 17.80
C LYS A 14 -16.96 7.80 16.90
N GLN A 15 -17.05 8.58 15.84
CA GLN A 15 -18.18 8.60 14.91
C GLN A 15 -17.86 7.75 13.66
N ASN A 16 -17.74 6.44 13.87
CA ASN A 16 -17.32 5.46 12.85
C ASN A 16 -18.46 5.03 11.91
N ASP A 17 -19.30 5.97 11.44
CA ASP A 17 -20.39 5.68 10.49
C ASP A 17 -19.96 5.80 9.02
N LYS A 18 -18.76 6.31 8.71
CA LYS A 18 -18.22 6.33 7.34
C LYS A 18 -16.69 6.47 7.30
N PRO A 19 -15.93 5.36 7.37
CA PRO A 19 -14.47 5.40 7.32
C PRO A 19 -13.92 5.97 5.99
N SER A 20 -14.73 6.01 4.92
CA SER A 20 -14.32 6.54 3.62
C SER A 20 -14.03 8.03 3.62
N TYR A 21 -14.82 8.85 4.34
CA TYR A 21 -14.65 10.31 4.31
C TYR A 21 -13.48 10.78 5.19
N ALA A 22 -13.25 10.09 6.31
CA ALA A 22 -12.14 10.42 7.22
C ALA A 22 -10.77 10.20 6.57
N ILE A 23 -10.63 9.10 5.80
CA ILE A 23 -9.38 8.79 5.10
C ILE A 23 -9.10 9.82 3.99
N GLU A 24 -10.11 10.20 3.23
CA GLU A 24 -9.99 11.19 2.15
C GLU A 24 -9.63 12.59 2.71
N PHE A 25 -10.24 12.99 3.83
CA PHE A 25 -9.91 14.24 4.53
C PHE A 25 -8.46 14.25 5.03
N ILE A 26 -7.98 13.14 5.58
CA ILE A 26 -6.60 12.99 6.06
C ILE A 26 -5.62 13.06 4.88
N GLN A 27 -5.89 12.39 3.76
CA GLN A 27 -5.07 12.48 2.55
C GLN A 27 -4.99 13.91 2.00
N GLN A 28 -6.11 14.65 1.98
CA GLN A 28 -6.15 16.04 1.52
C GLN A 28 -5.43 17.02 2.45
N LYS A 29 -5.44 16.79 3.78
CA LYS A 29 -4.89 17.72 4.75
C LYS A 29 -3.44 17.44 5.15
N LEU A 30 -3.06 16.18 5.25
CA LEU A 30 -1.72 15.79 5.69
C LEU A 30 -0.83 15.32 4.54
N GLY A 31 -1.41 15.09 3.36
CA GLY A 31 -0.73 14.43 2.26
C GLY A 31 -0.56 12.94 2.59
N GLY A 32 -1.00 12.07 1.69
CA GLY A 32 -0.84 10.63 1.85
C GLY A 32 -0.91 9.93 0.50
N PRO A 33 -0.34 8.72 0.38
CA PRO A 33 -0.41 7.95 -0.85
C PRO A 33 -1.86 7.80 -1.27
N THR A 34 -2.14 8.22 -2.50
CA THR A 34 -3.44 8.07 -3.14
C THR A 34 -3.72 6.59 -3.42
N VAL A 35 -5.00 6.24 -3.53
CA VAL A 35 -5.41 4.87 -3.92
C VAL A 35 -4.75 4.46 -5.25
N SER A 36 -4.63 5.40 -6.21
CA SER A 36 -3.96 5.14 -7.48
C SER A 36 -2.47 4.82 -7.34
N GLU A 37 -1.76 5.45 -6.40
CA GLU A 37 -0.36 5.14 -6.13
C GLU A 37 -0.21 3.75 -5.50
N TYR A 38 -1.14 3.37 -4.62
CA TYR A 38 -1.18 2.03 -4.05
C TYR A 38 -1.44 0.95 -5.12
N GLU A 39 -2.41 1.16 -6.00
CA GLU A 39 -2.71 0.25 -7.11
C GLU A 39 -1.51 0.09 -8.05
N LYS A 40 -0.86 1.20 -8.44
CA LYS A 40 0.35 1.18 -9.26
C LYS A 40 1.47 0.39 -8.60
N LEU A 41 1.66 0.59 -7.29
CA LEU A 41 2.67 -0.13 -6.52
C LEU A 41 2.36 -1.63 -6.44
N GLN A 42 1.08 -1.99 -6.30
CA GLN A 42 0.65 -3.39 -6.28
C GLN A 42 0.91 -4.08 -7.62
N THR A 43 0.63 -3.41 -8.75
CA THR A 43 0.99 -3.92 -10.09
C THR A 43 2.49 -4.11 -10.22
N ALA A 44 3.30 -3.12 -9.82
CA ALA A 44 4.75 -3.20 -9.90
C ALA A 44 5.33 -4.35 -9.03
N MET A 45 4.76 -4.58 -7.84
CA MET A 45 5.13 -5.72 -7.00
C MET A 45 4.79 -7.07 -7.66
N SER A 46 3.60 -7.19 -8.26
CA SER A 46 3.18 -8.42 -8.94
C SER A 46 4.09 -8.72 -10.13
N ASP A 47 4.41 -7.73 -10.96
CA ASP A 47 5.31 -7.89 -12.10
C ASP A 47 6.72 -8.30 -11.66
N LEU A 48 7.21 -7.73 -10.56
CA LEU A 48 8.51 -8.07 -10.00
C LEU A 48 8.54 -9.50 -9.47
N GLN A 49 7.47 -9.95 -8.81
CA GLN A 49 7.34 -11.31 -8.31
C GLN A 49 7.40 -12.32 -9.46
N ILE A 50 6.69 -12.06 -10.57
CA ILE A 50 6.71 -12.92 -11.76
C ILE A 50 8.15 -13.06 -12.29
N ARG A 51 8.86 -11.94 -12.46
CA ARG A 51 10.26 -11.97 -12.94
C ARG A 51 11.18 -12.73 -12.00
N TYR A 52 10.98 -12.58 -10.69
CA TYR A 52 11.75 -13.30 -9.69
C TYR A 52 11.50 -14.81 -9.78
N ASP A 53 10.25 -15.23 -9.92
CA ASP A 53 9.87 -16.63 -10.04
C ASP A 53 10.44 -17.24 -11.34
N GLU A 54 10.38 -16.50 -12.46
CA GLU A 54 11.04 -16.91 -13.72
C GLU A 54 12.54 -17.11 -13.53
N LEU A 55 13.24 -16.14 -12.92
CA LEU A 55 14.67 -16.23 -12.64
C LEU A 55 14.99 -17.40 -11.71
N GLN A 56 14.17 -17.66 -10.69
CA GLN A 56 14.31 -18.83 -9.84
C GLN A 56 14.18 -20.14 -10.62
N VAL A 57 13.24 -20.22 -11.56
CA VAL A 57 13.08 -21.40 -12.42
C VAL A 57 14.30 -21.58 -13.33
N HIS A 58 14.79 -20.50 -13.94
CA HIS A 58 15.96 -20.54 -14.81
C HIS A 58 17.23 -20.96 -14.07
N THR A 59 17.47 -20.43 -12.87
CA THR A 59 18.63 -20.77 -12.03
C THR A 59 18.58 -22.20 -11.49
N LYS A 60 17.39 -22.69 -11.10
CA LYS A 60 17.21 -24.09 -10.71
C LYS A 60 17.41 -25.04 -11.88
N LYS A 61 16.99 -24.65 -13.09
CA LYS A 61 17.14 -25.44 -14.31
C LYS A 61 18.59 -25.52 -14.79
N SER A 62 19.37 -24.45 -14.65
CA SER A 62 20.80 -24.45 -15.00
C SER A 62 21.67 -25.24 -14.01
N ALA A 63 21.32 -25.24 -12.72
CA ALA A 63 22.02 -26.05 -11.71
C ALA A 63 21.77 -27.57 -11.85
N GLY A 64 20.64 -27.97 -12.43
CA GLY A 64 20.29 -29.38 -12.68
C GLY A 64 20.88 -29.96 -13.97
N SER A 65 21.27 -29.12 -14.94
CA SER A 65 21.72 -29.56 -16.28
C SER A 65 23.24 -29.71 -16.43
N SER A 66 24.01 -29.56 -15.35
CA SER A 66 25.47 -29.76 -15.34
C SER A 66 25.89 -31.07 -14.64
N ARG A 67 24.95 -32.01 -14.44
CA ARG A 67 25.21 -33.35 -13.89
C ARG A 67 24.68 -34.42 -14.86
N ASN A 68 25.35 -34.56 -15.99
CA ASN A 68 25.23 -35.70 -16.89
C ASN A 68 26.45 -35.76 -17.80
#